data_AF-A0A3N8GK12-F1
#
_entry.id   AF-A0A3N8GK12-F1
#
_cell.length_a   1.000
_cell.length_b   1.000
_cell.length_c   1.000
_cell.angle_alpha   90.00
_cell.angle_beta   90.00
_cell.angle_gamma   90.00
#
_symmetry.space_group_name_H-M   'P 1'
#
loop_
_entity.id
_entity.type
_entity.pdbx_description
1 polymer ?
#
loop_
_entity_poly.entity_id
_entity_poly.type
_entity_poly.pdbx_seq_one_letter_code
_entity_poly.pdbx_strand_id
1 'polypeptide(L)'
;MKSRGHLAHATPALPVVFIHFHQERTSNVGHVAETLRELGAQIAELKGTQLAGEFRPTEKYPAHRYVIPDDTLTLSQARKLGVRSVRDLFGGVVPFPFVATKVIAHRLIEGARVKPPGWSVPFAERAAALALPGYSAFSREDACDAARLLWQDGRVRIKRPCGIGGTGQALVSDMAELEAELAEFGDAALRTGGIVVERHLDAIETLSVGQVMLDDLVASYWGVQHLTVNNHGHDVYGGTDLVAVRGGFDVLAQLDVTDDVRDAIAKACAFDAAVHRDYAGFFASRRNYDVAFGTDAQGVRHCGVLEQSWRIGGATGAEIGALRMFRTDLEVGAVAAATREIYGDDPAIPTGARIVYRGVDALAGPITKYYMVDRHPFRRSSDR
;
A
#
# COMPACT_ATOMS: atom_id res chain seq x y z
N MET A 1 -37.25 43.06 20.60
CA MET A 1 -36.12 42.22 21.06
C MET A 1 -35.78 41.21 19.96
N LYS A 2 -34.51 41.11 19.58
CA LYS A 2 -34.01 40.59 18.29
C LYS A 2 -34.45 39.16 17.98
N SER A 3 -34.97 38.96 16.76
CA SER A 3 -35.19 37.64 16.15
C SER A 3 -33.84 36.92 15.97
N ARG A 4 -33.68 35.76 16.60
CA ARG A 4 -32.57 34.85 16.32
C ARG A 4 -32.76 34.28 14.92
N GLY A 5 -32.03 34.82 13.94
CA GLY A 5 -31.92 34.21 12.62
C GLY A 5 -31.30 32.82 12.76
N HIS A 6 -32.03 31.80 12.30
CA HIS A 6 -31.44 30.51 11.97
C HIS A 6 -30.36 30.76 10.92
N LEU A 7 -29.09 30.63 11.29
CA LEU A 7 -28.01 30.47 10.33
C LEU A 7 -28.26 29.14 9.64
N ALA A 8 -28.79 29.21 8.41
CA ALA A 8 -28.79 28.06 7.53
C ALA A 8 -27.34 27.57 7.43
N HIS A 9 -27.07 26.35 7.90
CA HIS A 9 -25.81 25.69 7.62
C HIS A 9 -25.72 25.54 6.10
N ALA A 10 -24.98 26.44 5.45
CA ALA A 10 -24.67 26.31 4.04
C ALA A 10 -23.96 24.97 3.86
N THR A 11 -24.57 24.05 3.10
CA THR A 11 -23.91 22.81 2.72
C THR A 11 -22.58 23.17 2.07
N PRO A 12 -21.44 22.74 2.63
CA PRO A 12 -20.15 23.07 2.03
C PRO A 12 -20.12 22.57 0.59
N ALA A 13 -19.66 23.42 -0.32
CA ALA A 13 -19.55 23.05 -1.74
C ALA A 13 -18.73 21.76 -1.87
N LEU A 14 -19.17 20.83 -2.70
CA LEU A 14 -18.46 19.57 -2.94
C LEU A 14 -17.05 19.84 -3.50
N PRO A 15 -16.06 19.00 -3.18
CA PRO A 15 -14.72 19.19 -3.71
C PRO A 15 -14.68 18.86 -5.20
N VAL A 16 -13.73 19.45 -5.91
CA VAL A 16 -13.37 18.98 -7.23
C VAL A 16 -12.31 17.89 -7.11
N VAL A 17 -12.62 16.70 -7.62
CA VAL A 17 -11.77 15.51 -7.50
C VAL A 17 -10.90 15.36 -8.74
N PHE A 18 -9.59 15.20 -8.57
CA PHE A 18 -8.65 15.02 -9.67
C PHE A 18 -7.65 13.91 -9.40
N ILE A 19 -7.17 13.28 -10.47
CA ILE A 19 -6.04 12.35 -10.42
C ILE A 19 -4.73 13.11 -10.63
N HIS A 20 -3.69 12.76 -9.88
CA HIS A 20 -2.35 13.30 -10.08
C HIS A 20 -1.37 12.19 -10.42
N PHE A 21 -0.69 12.29 -11.56
CA PHE A 21 0.40 11.39 -11.93
C PHE A 21 1.76 12.01 -11.57
N HIS A 22 2.60 11.28 -10.83
CA HIS A 22 3.87 11.75 -10.25
C HIS A 22 4.96 12.07 -11.31
N GLN A 23 4.78 11.67 -12.58
CA GLN A 23 5.62 12.05 -13.71
C GLN A 23 4.77 12.18 -14.98
N GLU A 24 5.26 12.96 -15.96
CA GLU A 24 4.87 12.82 -17.37
C GLU A 24 5.37 11.46 -17.89
N ARG A 25 4.88 10.36 -17.32
CA ARG A 25 5.12 9.03 -17.87
C ARG A 25 4.53 9.06 -19.26
N THR A 26 5.38 8.76 -20.24
CA THR A 26 5.04 8.50 -21.65
C THR A 26 3.66 7.86 -21.75
N SER A 27 2.67 8.64 -22.22
CA SER A 27 1.23 8.33 -22.24
C SER A 27 0.69 7.68 -20.96
N ASN A 28 -0.17 8.37 -20.21
CA ASN A 28 -0.95 7.79 -19.09
C ASN A 28 -1.96 6.73 -19.60
N VAL A 29 -1.49 5.69 -20.25
CA VAL A 29 -2.26 4.69 -21.00
C VAL A 29 -1.80 3.32 -20.53
N GLY A 30 -2.72 2.37 -20.51
CA GLY A 30 -2.50 1.03 -19.99
C GLY A 30 -3.29 0.78 -18.71
N HIS A 31 -3.29 -0.46 -18.29
CA HIS A 31 -4.22 -0.95 -17.28
C HIS A 31 -4.05 -0.24 -15.93
N VAL A 32 -2.85 0.19 -15.55
CA VAL A 32 -2.60 0.91 -14.30
C VAL A 32 -3.30 2.28 -14.30
N ALA A 33 -3.15 3.04 -15.39
CA ALA A 33 -3.75 4.36 -15.52
C ALA A 33 -5.28 4.26 -15.61
N GLU A 34 -5.81 3.31 -16.38
CA GLU A 34 -7.26 3.10 -16.49
C GLU A 34 -7.88 2.60 -15.17
N THR A 35 -7.17 1.71 -14.45
CA THR A 35 -7.58 1.28 -13.10
C THR A 35 -7.65 2.48 -12.15
N LEU A 36 -6.66 3.37 -12.19
CA LEU A 36 -6.66 4.58 -11.38
C LEU A 36 -7.82 5.52 -11.74
N ARG A 37 -8.13 5.69 -13.03
CA ARG A 37 -9.27 6.49 -13.48
C ARG A 37 -10.61 5.93 -12.99
N GLU A 38 -10.82 4.63 -13.15
CA GLU A 38 -12.05 3.97 -12.73
C GLU A 38 -12.23 4.02 -11.20
N LEU A 39 -11.20 3.64 -10.43
CA LEU A 39 -11.27 3.75 -8.97
C LEU A 39 -11.38 5.21 -8.51
N GLY A 40 -10.74 6.15 -9.21
CA GLY A 40 -10.84 7.58 -8.94
C GLY A 40 -12.25 8.13 -9.16
N ALA A 41 -12.95 7.66 -10.20
CA ALA A 41 -14.36 7.98 -10.43
C ALA A 41 -15.24 7.46 -9.29
N GLN A 42 -15.01 6.22 -8.84
CA GLN A 42 -15.77 5.64 -7.73
C GLN A 42 -15.48 6.35 -6.38
N ILE A 43 -14.25 6.81 -6.15
CA ILE A 43 -13.93 7.65 -5.00
C ILE A 43 -14.67 8.99 -5.09
N ALA A 44 -14.70 9.62 -6.27
CA ALA A 44 -15.44 10.87 -6.47
C ALA A 44 -16.94 10.70 -6.20
N GLU A 45 -17.55 9.60 -6.64
CA GLU A 45 -18.94 9.25 -6.31
C GLU A 45 -19.14 9.12 -4.80
N LEU A 46 -18.21 8.45 -4.10
CA LEU A 46 -18.20 8.39 -2.63
C LEU A 46 -17.88 9.75 -1.97
N LYS A 47 -17.56 10.80 -2.72
CA LYS A 47 -17.55 12.18 -2.19
C LYS A 47 -18.80 12.95 -2.59
N GLY A 48 -19.74 12.32 -3.30
CA GLY A 48 -20.95 12.94 -3.83
C GLY A 48 -20.74 13.79 -5.08
N THR A 49 -19.60 13.64 -5.77
CA THR A 49 -19.21 14.43 -6.94
C THR A 49 -18.76 13.54 -8.10
N GLN A 50 -18.26 14.14 -9.18
CA GLN A 50 -17.68 13.43 -10.33
C GLN A 50 -16.18 13.70 -10.41
N LEU A 51 -15.45 12.74 -11.00
CA LEU A 51 -14.04 12.93 -11.31
C LEU A 51 -13.90 13.99 -12.40
N ALA A 52 -13.18 15.06 -12.12
CA ALA A 52 -12.96 16.17 -13.04
C ALA A 52 -11.77 15.93 -14.01
N GLY A 53 -11.18 14.73 -13.97
CA GLY A 53 -10.09 14.29 -14.83
C GLY A 53 -8.73 14.33 -14.15
N GLU A 54 -7.69 14.56 -14.95
CA GLU A 54 -6.30 14.62 -14.50
C GLU A 54 -5.92 16.06 -14.14
N PHE A 55 -5.17 16.21 -13.05
CA PHE A 55 -4.62 17.49 -12.63
C PHE A 55 -3.60 17.98 -13.66
N ARG A 56 -3.83 19.17 -14.21
CA ARG A 56 -2.96 19.85 -15.17
C ARG A 56 -2.38 21.11 -14.52
N PRO A 57 -1.04 21.21 -14.36
CA PRO A 57 -0.42 22.36 -13.71
C PRO A 57 -0.72 23.72 -14.35
N THR A 58 -1.11 23.73 -15.63
CA THR A 58 -1.43 24.94 -16.41
C THR A 58 -2.86 25.44 -16.20
N GLU A 59 -3.74 24.63 -15.61
CA GLU A 59 -5.14 24.96 -15.39
C GLU A 59 -5.39 25.58 -14.01
N LYS A 60 -6.49 26.33 -13.89
CA LYS A 60 -6.92 26.91 -12.61
C LYS A 60 -8.03 26.06 -11.99
N TYR A 61 -7.81 25.64 -10.75
CA TYR A 61 -8.76 24.83 -9.99
C TYR A 61 -9.32 25.57 -8.77
N PRO A 62 -10.60 25.35 -8.41
CA PRO A 62 -11.20 25.89 -7.17
C PRO A 62 -10.39 25.53 -5.93
N ALA A 63 -10.49 26.28 -4.83
CA ALA A 63 -9.69 26.00 -3.64
C ALA A 63 -10.02 24.65 -2.96
N HIS A 64 -11.30 24.25 -3.00
CA HIS A 64 -11.75 22.97 -2.42
C HIS A 64 -11.52 21.83 -3.43
N ARG A 65 -10.43 21.10 -3.23
CA ARG A 65 -9.98 20.02 -4.12
C ARG A 65 -9.77 18.76 -3.31
N TYR A 66 -9.89 17.63 -3.99
CA TYR A 66 -9.52 16.33 -3.45
C TYR A 66 -8.65 15.60 -4.47
N VAL A 67 -7.45 15.21 -4.07
CA VAL A 67 -6.43 14.69 -4.99
C VAL A 67 -6.28 13.19 -4.84
N ILE A 68 -6.24 12.46 -5.95
CA ILE A 68 -5.98 11.02 -5.98
C ILE A 68 -4.65 10.83 -6.69
N PRO A 69 -3.52 10.80 -5.96
CA PRO A 69 -2.23 10.62 -6.58
C PRO A 69 -2.00 9.15 -6.94
N ASP A 70 -1.27 8.90 -8.04
CA ASP A 70 -0.82 7.57 -8.46
C ASP A 70 0.26 7.01 -7.52
N ASP A 71 0.99 7.89 -6.82
CA ASP A 71 2.01 7.56 -5.84
C ASP A 71 1.90 8.39 -4.56
N THR A 72 2.59 7.96 -3.50
CA THR A 72 2.67 8.71 -2.24
C THR A 72 3.38 10.04 -2.49
N LEU A 73 2.77 11.14 -2.06
CA LEU A 73 3.30 12.47 -2.31
C LEU A 73 4.42 12.82 -1.33
N THR A 74 5.39 13.60 -1.80
CA THR A 74 6.26 14.35 -0.89
C THR A 74 5.55 15.58 -0.34
N LEU A 75 6.01 16.12 0.80
CA LEU A 75 5.52 17.42 1.32
C LEU A 75 5.56 18.54 0.28
N SER A 76 6.59 18.56 -0.58
CA SER A 76 6.73 19.57 -1.64
C SER A 76 5.62 19.44 -2.68
N GLN A 77 5.31 18.22 -3.11
CA GLN A 77 4.21 17.96 -4.05
C GLN A 77 2.85 18.26 -3.43
N ALA A 78 2.62 17.82 -2.19
CA ALA A 78 1.39 18.09 -1.46
C ALA A 78 1.11 19.60 -1.39
N ARG A 79 2.12 20.42 -1.07
CA ARG A 79 2.00 21.89 -1.06
C ARG A 79 1.63 22.47 -2.43
N LYS A 80 2.25 21.99 -3.51
CA LYS A 80 1.93 22.44 -4.88
C LYS A 80 0.49 22.10 -5.28
N LEU A 81 -0.01 20.96 -4.82
CA LEU A 81 -1.36 20.47 -5.11
C LEU A 81 -2.43 21.06 -4.18
N GLY A 82 -2.01 21.72 -3.09
CA GLY A 82 -2.91 22.27 -2.07
C GLY A 82 -3.37 21.26 -1.03
N VAL A 83 -2.73 20.09 -0.95
CA VAL A 83 -3.01 19.01 0.00
C VAL A 83 -2.39 19.36 1.35
N ARG A 84 -3.22 19.42 2.40
CA ARG A 84 -2.82 19.82 3.76
C ARG A 84 -3.14 18.79 4.84
N SER A 85 -4.06 17.89 4.56
CA SER A 85 -4.54 16.89 5.50
C SER A 85 -5.10 15.67 4.79
N VAL A 86 -5.47 14.64 5.57
CA VAL A 86 -6.18 13.44 5.08
C VAL A 86 -7.52 13.75 4.41
N ARG A 87 -8.07 14.96 4.58
CA ARG A 87 -9.31 15.39 3.91
C ARG A 87 -9.11 15.89 2.49
N ASP A 88 -7.86 16.07 2.05
CA ASP A 88 -7.53 16.68 0.76
C ASP A 88 -7.00 15.67 -0.26
N LEU A 89 -6.81 14.39 0.12
CA LEU A 89 -6.31 13.35 -0.78
C LEU A 89 -6.84 11.95 -0.46
N PHE A 90 -6.81 11.05 -1.45
CA PHE A 90 -6.87 9.59 -1.26
C PHE A 90 -5.47 8.98 -1.43
N GLY A 91 -4.74 8.81 -0.33
CA GLY A 91 -3.33 8.40 -0.34
C GLY A 91 -2.57 9.02 0.83
N GLY A 92 -1.25 9.14 0.70
CA GLY A 92 -0.35 9.59 1.74
C GLY A 92 0.60 10.69 1.31
N VAL A 93 1.12 11.39 2.31
CA VAL A 93 2.17 12.40 2.18
C VAL A 93 3.30 12.05 3.13
N VAL A 94 4.53 12.04 2.62
CA VAL A 94 5.75 11.76 3.39
C VAL A 94 6.70 12.95 3.44
N PRO A 95 7.45 13.13 4.54
CA PRO A 95 8.46 14.18 4.64
C PRO A 95 9.70 13.92 3.80
N PHE A 96 10.06 12.64 3.61
CA PHE A 96 11.22 12.23 2.82
C PHE A 96 10.81 11.09 1.87
N PRO A 97 11.23 11.09 0.59
CA PRO A 97 10.78 10.09 -0.39
C PRO A 97 10.99 8.64 0.03
N PHE A 98 12.13 8.32 0.67
CA PHE A 98 12.43 6.94 1.09
C PHE A 98 11.40 6.36 2.08
N VAL A 99 10.69 7.22 2.84
CA VAL A 99 9.65 6.82 3.81
C VAL A 99 8.49 6.15 3.07
N ALA A 100 8.24 6.52 1.81
CA ALA A 100 7.23 5.91 0.97
C ALA A 100 7.69 4.60 0.29
N THR A 101 8.85 4.05 0.66
CA THR A 101 9.45 2.86 0.00
C THR A 101 9.70 1.74 0.99
N LYS A 102 10.02 0.54 0.50
CA LYS A 102 10.32 -0.65 1.33
C LYS A 102 11.46 -0.44 2.33
N VAL A 103 12.42 0.45 2.02
CA VAL A 103 13.60 0.66 2.87
C VAL A 103 13.26 1.24 4.24
N ILE A 104 12.05 1.80 4.43
CA ILE A 104 11.62 2.23 5.76
C ILE A 104 11.48 1.06 6.73
N ALA A 105 11.19 -0.16 6.27
CA ALA A 105 10.91 -1.28 7.15
C ALA A 105 12.11 -1.74 7.99
N HIS A 106 13.33 -1.41 7.58
CA HIS A 106 14.55 -1.90 8.23
C HIS A 106 15.49 -0.79 8.67
N ARG A 107 16.28 -1.09 9.70
CA ARG A 107 17.37 -0.23 10.17
C ARG A 107 18.59 -0.29 9.24
N LEU A 108 19.50 0.66 9.39
CA LEU A 108 20.82 0.55 8.77
C LEU A 108 21.70 -0.40 9.60
N ILE A 109 22.76 -0.94 9.00
CA ILE A 109 23.80 -1.64 9.75
C ILE A 109 24.51 -0.68 10.72
N GLU A 110 25.04 -1.21 11.82
CA GLU A 110 25.88 -0.41 12.73
C GLU A 110 27.11 0.15 11.99
N GLY A 111 27.36 1.45 12.15
CA GLY A 111 28.46 2.12 11.43
C GLY A 111 28.23 2.32 9.93
N ALA A 112 26.98 2.25 9.45
CA ALA A 112 26.63 2.46 8.04
C ALA A 112 27.30 3.71 7.44
N ARG A 113 27.91 3.53 6.27
CA ARG A 113 28.66 4.56 5.55
C ARG A 113 27.75 5.62 4.95
N VAL A 114 26.55 5.22 4.53
CA VAL A 114 25.57 6.12 3.91
C VAL A 114 24.25 6.09 4.69
N LYS A 115 23.84 7.28 5.14
CA LYS A 115 22.56 7.53 5.80
C LYS A 115 21.79 8.59 5.02
N PRO A 116 20.58 8.31 4.52
CA PRO A 116 19.83 9.31 3.76
C PRO A 116 19.36 10.44 4.69
N PRO A 117 19.23 11.68 4.17
CA PRO A 117 18.68 12.80 4.94
C PRO A 117 17.29 12.46 5.50
N GLY A 118 17.06 12.78 6.77
CA GLY A 118 15.78 12.51 7.44
C GLY A 118 15.64 11.10 8.04
N TRP A 119 16.68 10.28 7.99
CA TRP A 119 16.64 8.94 8.60
C TRP A 119 16.51 8.98 10.13
N SER A 120 15.38 8.48 10.63
CA SER A 120 15.06 8.39 12.05
C SER A 120 15.60 7.10 12.64
N VAL A 121 16.70 7.19 13.41
CA VAL A 121 17.26 6.05 14.15
C VAL A 121 16.25 5.50 15.18
N PRO A 122 15.53 6.34 15.97
CA PRO A 122 14.53 5.84 16.90
C PRO A 122 13.41 5.02 16.23
N PHE A 123 12.97 5.46 15.04
CA PHE A 123 11.99 4.70 14.26
C PHE A 123 12.57 3.37 13.78
N ALA A 124 13.77 3.40 13.19
CA ALA A 124 14.44 2.22 12.66
C ALA A 124 14.64 1.12 13.72
N GLU A 125 15.01 1.49 14.96
CA GLU A 125 15.12 0.53 16.06
C GLU A 125 13.76 -0.05 16.49
N ARG A 126 12.68 0.74 16.43
CA ARG A 126 11.32 0.21 16.65
C ARG A 126 10.90 -0.74 15.53
N ALA A 127 11.11 -0.32 14.29
CA ALA A 127 10.74 -1.08 13.09
C ALA A 127 11.46 -2.43 13.05
N ALA A 128 12.70 -2.53 13.53
CA ALA A 128 13.46 -3.78 13.59
C ALA A 128 12.76 -4.90 14.39
N ALA A 129 11.95 -4.57 15.40
CA ALA A 129 11.16 -5.55 16.15
C ALA A 129 9.79 -5.87 15.52
N LEU A 130 9.39 -5.11 14.50
CA LEU A 130 8.09 -5.20 13.83
C LEU A 130 8.19 -5.75 12.41
N ALA A 131 9.37 -5.67 11.80
CA ALA A 131 9.69 -6.18 10.47
C ALA A 131 10.44 -7.52 10.56
N LEU A 132 10.67 -8.14 9.39
CA LEU A 132 11.56 -9.30 9.31
C LEU A 132 13.02 -8.91 9.60
N PRO A 133 13.87 -9.87 10.04
CA PRO A 133 15.30 -9.62 10.19
C PRO A 133 15.89 -9.10 8.89
N GLY A 134 16.45 -7.89 8.92
CA GLY A 134 16.94 -7.23 7.72
C GLY A 134 17.50 -5.85 7.96
N TYR A 135 18.11 -5.30 6.91
CA TYR A 135 18.75 -4.01 6.88
C TYR A 135 18.40 -3.25 5.60
N SER A 136 18.36 -1.94 5.71
CA SER A 136 18.36 -1.04 4.57
C SER A 136 19.79 -0.58 4.28
N ALA A 137 20.15 -0.51 3.01
CA ALA A 137 21.48 -0.11 2.57
C ALA A 137 21.42 0.90 1.42
N PHE A 138 22.31 1.90 1.46
CA PHE A 138 22.44 2.97 0.46
C PHE A 138 23.83 3.02 -0.18
N SER A 139 24.67 2.03 0.10
CA SER A 139 25.99 1.83 -0.50
C SER A 139 26.21 0.33 -0.75
N ARG A 140 27.14 -0.02 -1.65
CA ARG A 140 27.46 -1.43 -1.92
C ARG A 140 28.04 -2.08 -0.68
N GLU A 141 28.93 -1.37 0.00
CA GLU A 141 29.65 -1.86 1.15
C GLU A 141 28.69 -2.16 2.31
N ASP A 142 27.73 -1.27 2.58
CA ASP A 142 26.73 -1.50 3.63
C ASP A 142 25.80 -2.67 3.27
N ALA A 143 25.47 -2.85 1.98
CA ALA A 143 24.69 -4.00 1.51
C ALA A 143 25.45 -5.33 1.65
N CYS A 144 26.73 -5.36 1.28
CA CYS A 144 27.60 -6.52 1.44
C CYS A 144 27.78 -6.87 2.93
N ASP A 145 27.99 -5.86 3.79
CA ASP A 145 28.14 -6.07 5.23
C ASP A 145 26.83 -6.62 5.85
N ALA A 146 25.67 -6.07 5.45
CA ALA A 146 24.37 -6.57 5.88
C ALA A 146 24.11 -8.02 5.44
N ALA A 147 24.42 -8.36 4.19
CA ALA A 147 24.23 -9.72 3.67
C ALA A 147 25.13 -10.74 4.39
N ARG A 148 26.40 -10.39 4.68
CA ARG A 148 27.32 -11.25 5.45
C ARG A 148 26.78 -11.59 6.84
N LEU A 149 26.13 -10.63 7.50
CA LEU A 149 25.50 -10.88 8.81
C LEU A 149 24.32 -11.84 8.67
N LEU A 150 23.46 -11.62 7.68
CA LEU A 150 22.24 -12.41 7.52
C LEU A 150 22.48 -13.83 6.99
N TRP A 151 23.54 -14.06 6.20
CA TRP A 151 23.87 -15.39 5.66
C TRP A 151 24.22 -16.42 6.73
N GLN A 152 24.59 -15.99 7.94
CA GLN A 152 24.79 -16.89 9.08
C GLN A 152 23.53 -17.69 9.41
N ASP A 153 22.36 -17.13 9.08
CA ASP A 153 21.04 -17.69 9.32
C ASP A 153 20.29 -18.03 8.01
N GLY A 154 20.99 -18.15 6.87
CA GLY A 154 20.42 -18.61 5.61
C GLY A 154 20.33 -17.55 4.51
N ARG A 155 19.63 -17.87 3.41
CA ARG A 155 19.62 -17.04 2.20
C ARG A 155 18.99 -15.67 2.43
N VAL A 156 19.41 -14.71 1.64
CA VAL A 156 19.03 -13.30 1.78
C VAL A 156 18.22 -12.87 0.56
N ARG A 157 17.15 -12.11 0.81
CA ARG A 157 16.34 -11.49 -0.23
C ARG A 157 16.71 -10.02 -0.36
N ILE A 158 17.07 -9.63 -1.58
CA ILE A 158 17.30 -8.25 -1.96
C ILE A 158 16.01 -7.69 -2.54
N LYS A 159 15.55 -6.53 -2.06
CA LYS A 159 14.38 -5.85 -2.62
C LYS A 159 14.72 -4.44 -3.05
N ARG A 160 14.33 -4.09 -4.27
CA ARG A 160 14.35 -2.71 -4.77
C ARG A 160 13.31 -1.87 -4.03
N PRO A 161 13.55 -0.57 -3.79
CA PRO A 161 12.75 0.25 -2.88
C PRO A 161 11.30 0.43 -3.34
N CYS A 162 11.09 0.54 -4.66
CA CYS A 162 9.78 0.82 -5.26
C CYS A 162 9.21 -0.35 -6.08
N GLY A 163 9.72 -1.58 -5.91
CA GLY A 163 9.18 -2.75 -6.60
C GLY A 163 7.69 -2.97 -6.26
N ILE A 164 6.86 -3.42 -7.20
CA ILE A 164 5.41 -3.61 -6.99
C ILE A 164 5.06 -5.08 -7.22
N GLY A 165 4.24 -5.68 -6.34
CA GLY A 165 3.67 -7.02 -6.55
C GLY A 165 4.72 -8.11 -6.73
N GLY A 166 5.78 -8.09 -5.92
CA GLY A 166 6.87 -9.08 -5.99
C GLY A 166 7.98 -8.77 -7.01
N THR A 167 7.77 -7.81 -7.93
CA THR A 167 8.81 -7.42 -8.90
C THR A 167 10.00 -6.71 -8.24
N GLY A 168 11.19 -6.86 -8.84
CA GLY A 168 12.41 -6.21 -8.37
C GLY A 168 12.95 -6.79 -7.06
N GLN A 169 12.81 -8.10 -6.89
CA GLN A 169 13.39 -8.84 -5.76
C GLN A 169 14.21 -10.02 -6.26
N ALA A 170 15.32 -10.30 -5.59
CA ALA A 170 16.20 -11.41 -5.90
C ALA A 170 16.58 -12.17 -4.64
N LEU A 171 16.74 -13.48 -4.76
CA LEU A 171 17.23 -14.35 -3.70
C LEU A 171 18.72 -14.60 -3.95
N VAL A 172 19.56 -14.22 -2.99
CA VAL A 172 21.01 -14.33 -3.08
C VAL A 172 21.57 -15.19 -1.95
N SER A 173 22.50 -16.06 -2.30
CA SER A 173 23.10 -17.06 -1.42
C SER A 173 24.58 -16.78 -1.15
N ASP A 174 25.21 -15.92 -1.96
CA ASP A 174 26.61 -15.56 -1.80
C ASP A 174 26.95 -14.14 -2.32
N MET A 175 28.22 -13.75 -2.17
CA MET A 175 28.71 -12.43 -2.56
C MET A 175 28.69 -12.20 -4.06
N ALA A 176 28.90 -13.23 -4.89
CA ALA A 176 28.93 -13.07 -6.33
C ALA A 176 27.53 -12.78 -6.86
N GLU A 177 26.51 -13.50 -6.36
CA GLU A 177 25.11 -13.23 -6.66
C GLU A 177 24.69 -11.82 -6.19
N LEU A 178 25.08 -11.43 -4.98
CA LEU A 178 24.80 -10.08 -4.46
C LEU A 178 25.45 -8.98 -5.32
N GLU A 179 26.73 -9.13 -5.68
CA GLU A 179 27.44 -8.14 -6.49
C GLU A 179 26.82 -7.98 -7.88
N ALA A 180 26.32 -9.08 -8.47
CA ALA A 180 25.59 -9.06 -9.74
C ALA A 180 24.28 -8.26 -9.60
N GLU A 181 23.48 -8.51 -8.57
CA GLU A 181 22.24 -7.76 -8.30
C GLU A 181 22.51 -6.27 -8.07
N LEU A 182 23.55 -5.94 -7.29
CA LEU A 182 23.96 -4.56 -7.06
C LEU A 182 24.48 -3.89 -8.34
N ALA A 183 25.19 -4.64 -9.21
CA ALA A 183 25.66 -4.15 -10.50
C ALA A 183 24.49 -3.82 -11.44
N GLU A 184 23.48 -4.68 -11.50
CA GLU A 184 22.28 -4.43 -12.30
C GLU A 184 21.49 -3.21 -11.79
N PHE A 185 21.37 -3.05 -10.46
CA PHE A 185 20.64 -1.92 -9.89
C PHE A 185 21.37 -0.58 -10.11
N GLY A 186 22.70 -0.59 -10.03
CA GLY A 186 23.56 0.56 -10.29
C GLY A 186 23.70 1.53 -9.10
N ASP A 187 24.90 2.07 -8.92
CA ASP A 187 25.27 2.81 -7.71
C ASP A 187 24.50 4.11 -7.52
N ALA A 188 24.12 4.78 -8.62
CA ALA A 188 23.36 6.02 -8.55
C ALA A 188 21.94 5.77 -8.01
N ALA A 189 21.31 4.67 -8.43
CA ALA A 189 20.01 4.25 -7.93
C ALA A 189 20.13 3.80 -6.47
N LEU A 190 21.17 3.03 -6.14
CA LEU A 190 21.46 2.60 -4.76
C LEU A 190 21.64 3.76 -3.79
N ARG A 191 22.45 4.76 -4.15
CA ARG A 191 22.64 5.94 -3.30
C ARG A 191 21.37 6.76 -3.07
N THR A 192 20.45 6.75 -4.03
CA THR A 192 19.25 7.59 -4.00
C THR A 192 18.06 6.88 -3.37
N GLY A 193 17.79 5.65 -3.79
CA GLY A 193 16.62 4.88 -3.38
C GLY A 193 16.90 3.87 -2.28
N GLY A 194 18.16 3.46 -2.11
CA GLY A 194 18.53 2.35 -1.25
C GLY A 194 18.02 1.00 -1.75
N ILE A 195 18.30 -0.05 -0.99
CA ILE A 195 17.72 -1.39 -1.13
C ILE A 195 17.43 -1.97 0.26
N VAL A 196 16.59 -3.00 0.29
CA VAL A 196 16.41 -3.86 1.45
C VAL A 196 17.23 -5.13 1.26
N VAL A 197 17.93 -5.53 2.31
CA VAL A 197 18.64 -6.79 2.47
C VAL A 197 17.99 -7.50 3.66
N GLU A 198 17.09 -8.45 3.40
CA GLU A 198 16.32 -9.14 4.45
C GLU A 198 16.55 -10.65 4.43
N ARG A 199 16.23 -11.32 5.53
CA ARG A 199 16.20 -12.78 5.59
C ARG A 199 15.12 -13.33 4.67
N HIS A 200 15.46 -14.35 3.90
CA HIS A 200 14.46 -15.09 3.14
C HIS A 200 13.69 -16.04 4.06
N LEU A 201 12.35 -16.02 3.95
CA LEU A 201 11.49 -17.03 4.53
C LEU A 201 10.96 -17.96 3.41
N ASP A 202 10.88 -19.23 3.72
CA ASP A 202 10.17 -20.24 2.93
C ASP A 202 8.68 -20.24 3.30
N ALA A 203 7.83 -20.64 2.33
CA ALA A 203 6.38 -20.75 2.48
C ALA A 203 5.72 -19.46 3.04
N ILE A 204 6.00 -18.32 2.41
CA ILE A 204 5.46 -17.04 2.86
C ILE A 204 3.97 -16.93 2.58
N GLU A 205 3.19 -16.67 3.64
CA GLU A 205 1.84 -16.12 3.55
C GLU A 205 1.90 -14.61 3.83
N THR A 206 1.22 -13.81 3.03
CA THR A 206 1.19 -12.35 3.22
C THR A 206 -0.22 -11.88 3.56
N LEU A 207 -0.34 -11.17 4.68
CA LEU A 207 -1.56 -10.47 5.06
C LEU A 207 -1.44 -8.99 4.71
N SER A 208 -2.52 -8.41 4.20
CA SER A 208 -2.70 -6.96 4.13
C SER A 208 -3.45 -6.48 5.37
N VAL A 209 -2.86 -5.55 6.11
CA VAL A 209 -3.51 -4.86 7.24
C VAL A 209 -3.53 -3.38 6.93
N GLY A 210 -4.70 -2.75 7.03
CA GLY A 210 -4.80 -1.34 6.63
C GLY A 210 -6.00 -0.59 7.18
N GLN A 211 -6.01 0.71 6.87
CA GLN A 211 -7.07 1.63 7.17
C GLN A 211 -7.26 2.62 6.03
N VAL A 212 -8.52 2.88 5.69
CA VAL A 212 -8.93 3.89 4.72
C VAL A 212 -9.92 4.86 5.37
N MET A 213 -9.75 6.14 5.08
CA MET A 213 -10.55 7.25 5.55
C MET A 213 -11.05 8.05 4.35
N LEU A 214 -12.36 8.30 4.29
CA LEU A 214 -12.98 9.15 3.28
C LEU A 214 -14.13 9.92 3.91
N ASP A 215 -13.90 11.23 4.12
CA ASP A 215 -14.81 12.11 4.86
C ASP A 215 -15.08 11.61 6.29
N ASP A 216 -16.31 11.18 6.57
CA ASP A 216 -16.77 10.61 7.83
C ASP A 216 -16.61 9.08 7.90
N LEU A 217 -16.32 8.44 6.76
CA LEU A 217 -16.12 7.00 6.72
C LEU A 217 -14.70 6.63 7.13
N VAL A 218 -14.60 5.68 8.07
CA VAL A 218 -13.35 5.01 8.41
C VAL A 218 -13.60 3.51 8.33
N ALA A 219 -12.75 2.81 7.58
CA ALA A 219 -12.73 1.36 7.52
C ALA A 219 -11.31 0.86 7.79
N SER A 220 -11.18 -0.13 8.65
CA SER A 220 -9.92 -0.84 8.89
C SER A 220 -10.09 -2.30 8.52
N TYR A 221 -9.02 -2.96 8.10
CA TYR A 221 -9.14 -4.31 7.58
C TYR A 221 -7.88 -5.12 7.84
N TRP A 222 -8.06 -6.44 7.83
CA TRP A 222 -6.99 -7.39 7.58
C TRP A 222 -7.44 -8.32 6.44
N GLY A 223 -6.52 -8.97 5.77
CA GLY A 223 -6.88 -9.90 4.70
C GLY A 223 -5.71 -10.68 4.14
N VAL A 224 -6.01 -11.78 3.45
CA VAL A 224 -5.00 -12.66 2.84
C VAL A 224 -4.71 -12.18 1.43
N GLN A 225 -3.43 -12.04 1.08
CA GLN A 225 -3.03 -11.80 -0.31
C GLN A 225 -2.92 -13.10 -1.09
N HIS A 226 -3.25 -13.03 -2.37
CA HIS A 226 -3.14 -14.15 -3.29
C HIS A 226 -2.15 -13.82 -4.39
N LEU A 227 -1.40 -14.82 -4.84
CA LEU A 227 -0.61 -14.75 -6.05
C LEU A 227 -1.43 -15.29 -7.24
N THR A 228 -1.06 -14.84 -8.43
CA THR A 228 -1.56 -15.35 -9.71
C THR A 228 -0.41 -15.42 -10.69
N VAL A 229 -0.54 -16.26 -11.71
CA VAL A 229 0.45 -16.35 -12.78
C VAL A 229 0.09 -15.35 -13.87
N ASN A 230 1.03 -14.48 -14.24
CA ASN A 230 0.81 -13.52 -15.33
C ASN A 230 0.94 -14.15 -16.72
N ASN A 231 0.66 -13.39 -17.78
CA ASN A 231 0.78 -13.86 -19.17
C ASN A 231 2.22 -14.23 -19.61
N HIS A 232 3.23 -14.01 -18.76
CA HIS A 232 4.62 -14.40 -18.98
C HIS A 232 5.06 -15.61 -18.14
N GLY A 233 4.15 -16.19 -17.35
CA GLY A 233 4.46 -17.33 -16.48
C GLY A 233 5.10 -16.97 -15.14
N HIS A 234 5.10 -15.70 -14.73
CA HIS A 234 5.64 -15.28 -13.44
C HIS A 234 4.53 -15.12 -12.39
N ASP A 235 4.83 -15.54 -11.16
CA ASP A 235 3.97 -15.24 -10.00
C ASP A 235 3.97 -13.74 -9.71
N VAL A 236 2.78 -13.15 -9.69
CA VAL A 236 2.52 -11.75 -9.38
C VAL A 236 1.36 -11.65 -8.41
N TYR A 237 1.15 -10.45 -7.85
CA TYR A 237 -0.03 -10.19 -7.03
C TYR A 237 -1.34 -10.46 -7.80
N GLY A 238 -2.17 -11.35 -7.26
CA GLY A 238 -3.45 -11.79 -7.83
C GLY A 238 -4.67 -11.20 -7.14
N GLY A 239 -4.49 -10.43 -6.07
CA GLY A 239 -5.58 -9.83 -5.31
C GLY A 239 -5.50 -10.12 -3.82
N THR A 240 -6.54 -9.73 -3.10
CA THR A 240 -6.64 -9.95 -1.65
C THR A 240 -8.08 -10.18 -1.23
N ASP A 241 -8.26 -11.00 -0.19
CA ASP A 241 -9.53 -11.18 0.52
C ASP A 241 -9.46 -10.49 1.87
N LEU A 242 -10.26 -9.46 2.05
CA LEU A 242 -10.31 -8.62 3.23
C LEU A 242 -11.52 -8.95 4.10
N VAL A 243 -11.30 -8.95 5.41
CA VAL A 243 -12.34 -8.67 6.41
C VAL A 243 -12.18 -7.21 6.80
N ALA A 244 -13.11 -6.38 6.36
CA ALA A 244 -13.12 -4.95 6.67
C ALA A 244 -14.16 -4.66 7.75
N VAL A 245 -13.78 -3.83 8.73
CA VAL A 245 -14.64 -3.35 9.81
C VAL A 245 -14.87 -1.85 9.68
N ARG A 246 -16.03 -1.38 10.10
CA ARG A 246 -16.30 0.04 10.27
C ARG A 246 -15.58 0.52 11.52
N GLY A 247 -14.66 1.47 11.36
CA GLY A 247 -13.90 2.06 12.46
C GLY A 247 -12.40 1.95 12.30
N GLY A 248 -11.70 2.39 13.35
CA GLY A 248 -10.26 2.53 13.36
C GLY A 248 -9.51 1.22 13.64
N PHE A 249 -8.18 1.32 13.76
CA PHE A 249 -7.32 0.20 14.13
C PHE A 249 -7.64 -0.35 15.52
N ASP A 250 -8.17 0.48 16.41
CA ASP A 250 -8.69 0.08 17.72
C ASP A 250 -9.85 -0.92 17.62
N VAL A 251 -10.73 -0.76 16.63
CA VAL A 251 -11.82 -1.70 16.33
C VAL A 251 -11.26 -2.98 15.69
N LEU A 252 -10.32 -2.82 14.75
CA LEU A 252 -9.67 -3.96 14.09
C LEU A 252 -8.93 -4.87 15.08
N ALA A 253 -8.23 -4.29 16.06
CA ALA A 253 -7.46 -5.01 17.08
C ALA A 253 -8.34 -5.81 18.06
N GLN A 254 -9.64 -5.52 18.13
CA GLN A 254 -10.60 -6.19 19.00
C GLN A 254 -11.28 -7.40 18.33
N LEU A 255 -11.00 -7.66 17.05
CA LEU A 255 -11.57 -8.82 16.37
C LEU A 255 -11.13 -10.14 17.02
N ASP A 256 -12.07 -11.08 17.03
CA ASP A 256 -11.79 -12.47 17.39
C ASP A 256 -11.21 -13.20 16.16
N VAL A 257 -9.89 -13.32 16.14
CA VAL A 257 -9.09 -13.88 15.04
C VAL A 257 -8.02 -14.82 15.59
N THR A 258 -7.40 -15.59 14.70
CA THR A 258 -6.28 -16.47 15.06
C THR A 258 -5.10 -15.66 15.58
N ASP A 259 -4.22 -16.30 16.36
CA ASP A 259 -3.05 -15.65 16.96
C ASP A 259 -2.11 -15.05 15.90
N ASP A 260 -1.91 -15.75 14.77
CA ASP A 260 -1.12 -15.23 13.66
C ASP A 260 -1.73 -13.92 13.13
N VAL A 261 -3.03 -13.88 12.82
CA VAL A 261 -3.70 -12.65 12.34
C VAL A 261 -3.63 -11.54 13.38
N ARG A 262 -3.81 -11.88 14.67
CA ARG A 262 -3.71 -10.92 15.79
C ARG A 262 -2.32 -10.29 15.85
N ASP A 263 -1.27 -11.09 15.70
CA ASP A 263 0.12 -10.64 15.69
C ASP A 263 0.42 -9.75 14.48
N ALA A 264 -0.09 -10.09 13.29
CA ALA A 264 0.03 -9.22 12.12
C ALA A 264 -0.65 -7.86 12.31
N ILE A 265 -1.88 -7.85 12.85
CA ILE A 265 -2.61 -6.61 13.16
C ILE A 265 -1.80 -5.78 14.16
N ALA A 266 -1.32 -6.39 15.24
CA ALA A 266 -0.54 -5.70 16.25
C ALA A 266 0.75 -5.08 15.68
N LYS A 267 1.50 -5.82 14.86
CA LYS A 267 2.73 -5.32 14.22
C LYS A 267 2.45 -4.19 13.24
N ALA A 268 1.45 -4.33 12.38
CA ALA A 268 1.06 -3.29 11.43
C ALA A 268 0.60 -2.00 12.16
N CYS A 269 -0.23 -2.12 13.20
CA CYS A 269 -0.67 -0.98 13.99
C CYS A 269 0.49 -0.31 14.74
N ALA A 270 1.42 -1.08 15.30
CA ALA A 270 2.61 -0.55 15.97
C ALA A 270 3.53 0.17 14.97
N PHE A 271 3.68 -0.38 13.76
CA PHE A 271 4.46 0.23 12.69
C PHE A 271 3.85 1.57 12.25
N ASP A 272 2.53 1.59 12.00
CA ASP A 272 1.77 2.80 11.68
C ASP A 272 1.94 3.89 12.75
N ALA A 273 1.80 3.52 14.02
CA ALA A 273 1.97 4.43 15.14
C ALA A 273 3.41 4.97 15.24
N ALA A 274 4.41 4.14 14.94
CA ALA A 274 5.81 4.56 14.92
C ALA A 274 6.08 5.56 13.78
N VAL A 275 5.52 5.34 12.58
CA VAL A 275 5.65 6.29 11.47
C VAL A 275 5.08 7.66 11.86
N HIS A 276 3.87 7.70 12.40
CA HIS A 276 3.24 8.96 12.84
C HIS A 276 4.02 9.67 13.94
N ARG A 277 4.68 8.91 14.84
CA ARG A 277 5.49 9.46 15.93
C ARG A 277 6.78 10.10 15.41
N ASP A 278 7.46 9.43 14.47
CA ASP A 278 8.86 9.71 14.18
C ASP A 278 9.10 10.45 12.86
N TYR A 279 8.10 10.50 11.97
CA TYR A 279 8.17 11.22 10.72
C TYR A 279 7.19 12.40 10.72
N ALA A 280 7.61 13.49 11.36
CA ALA A 280 6.83 14.73 11.39
C ALA A 280 6.47 15.20 9.98
N GLY A 281 5.18 15.51 9.77
CA GLY A 281 4.62 15.87 8.46
C GLY A 281 4.08 14.70 7.66
N PHE A 282 4.22 13.45 8.15
CA PHE A 282 3.50 12.32 7.60
C PHE A 282 1.99 12.42 7.89
N PHE A 283 1.17 12.12 6.88
CA PHE A 283 -0.25 11.82 7.04
C PHE A 283 -0.76 11.04 5.84
N ALA A 284 -1.74 10.17 6.05
CA ALA A 284 -2.34 9.40 4.97
C ALA A 284 -3.80 9.02 5.24
N SER A 285 -4.66 9.23 4.25
CA SER A 285 -6.06 8.80 4.27
C SER A 285 -6.23 7.34 3.88
N ARG A 286 -5.25 6.75 3.18
CA ARG A 286 -5.20 5.31 2.88
C ARG A 286 -3.86 4.76 3.34
N ARG A 287 -3.90 3.72 4.18
CA ARG A 287 -2.71 3.06 4.74
C ARG A 287 -2.84 1.55 4.64
N ASN A 288 -1.86 0.90 4.04
CA ASN A 288 -1.78 -0.55 3.94
C ASN A 288 -0.39 -1.03 4.30
N TYR A 289 -0.32 -2.11 5.08
CA TYR A 289 0.90 -2.77 5.51
C TYR A 289 0.83 -4.23 5.11
N ASP A 290 1.86 -4.71 4.43
CA ASP A 290 1.98 -6.11 4.06
C ASP A 290 2.81 -6.82 5.13
N VAL A 291 2.22 -7.81 5.79
CA VAL A 291 2.81 -8.55 6.91
C VAL A 291 2.96 -10.00 6.49
N ALA A 292 4.18 -10.52 6.57
CA ALA A 292 4.47 -11.91 6.20
C ALA A 292 4.51 -12.83 7.39
N PHE A 293 4.09 -14.08 7.17
CA PHE A 293 4.37 -15.25 8.00
C PHE A 293 5.18 -16.23 7.18
N GLY A 294 6.21 -16.82 7.76
CA GLY A 294 6.98 -17.87 7.11
C GLY A 294 8.00 -18.46 8.06
N THR A 295 8.74 -19.45 7.58
CA THR A 295 9.83 -20.07 8.32
C THR A 295 11.16 -19.73 7.68
N ASP A 296 12.18 -19.43 8.47
CA ASP A 296 13.53 -19.32 7.94
C ASP A 296 14.18 -20.71 7.73
N ALA A 297 15.42 -20.70 7.22
CA ALA A 297 16.17 -21.92 6.93
C ALA A 297 16.50 -22.77 8.18
N GLN A 298 16.35 -22.22 9.39
CA GLN A 298 16.53 -22.94 10.65
C GLN A 298 15.19 -23.47 11.21
N GLY A 299 14.09 -23.25 10.48
CA GLY A 299 12.75 -23.65 10.90
C GLY A 299 12.11 -22.71 11.93
N VAL A 300 12.69 -21.52 12.16
CA VAL A 300 12.11 -20.53 13.07
C VAL A 300 10.98 -19.81 12.35
N ARG A 301 9.80 -19.78 12.96
CA ARG A 301 8.66 -18.98 12.46
C ARG A 301 8.93 -17.50 12.69
N HIS A 302 8.71 -16.70 11.66
CA HIS A 302 8.76 -15.24 11.71
C HIS A 302 7.42 -14.64 11.31
N CYS A 303 7.10 -13.51 11.94
CA CYS A 303 6.02 -12.62 11.54
C CYS A 303 6.58 -11.20 11.51
N GLY A 304 6.39 -10.48 10.40
CA GLY A 304 6.91 -9.11 10.31
C GLY A 304 6.36 -8.32 9.12
N VAL A 305 6.30 -7.01 9.30
CA VAL A 305 5.98 -6.06 8.23
C VAL A 305 7.06 -6.17 7.15
N LEU A 306 6.65 -6.50 5.93
CA LEU A 306 7.51 -6.50 4.74
C LEU A 306 7.63 -5.10 4.16
N GLU A 307 6.50 -4.39 4.07
CA GLU A 307 6.42 -3.09 3.42
C GLU A 307 5.12 -2.33 3.75
N GLN A 308 5.08 -1.07 3.34
CA GLN A 308 3.90 -0.21 3.40
C GLN A 308 3.48 0.25 2.00
N SER A 309 2.21 0.60 1.86
CA SER A 309 1.65 1.28 0.70
C SER A 309 0.66 2.37 1.12
N TRP A 310 1.01 3.63 0.87
CA TRP A 310 0.18 4.81 1.14
C TRP A 310 -0.30 5.51 -0.14
N ARG A 311 -0.58 4.72 -1.17
CA ARG A 311 -1.13 5.17 -2.46
C ARG A 311 -2.26 4.25 -2.88
N ILE A 312 -2.95 4.57 -3.97
CA ILE A 312 -3.88 3.62 -4.58
C ILE A 312 -3.15 2.32 -4.99
N GLY A 313 -3.79 1.18 -4.81
CA GLY A 313 -3.15 -0.11 -5.05
C GLY A 313 -4.13 -1.27 -5.21
N GLY A 314 -3.59 -2.49 -5.20
CA GLY A 314 -4.34 -3.72 -5.49
C GLY A 314 -5.42 -4.09 -4.48
N ALA A 315 -5.50 -3.42 -3.33
CA ALA A 315 -6.59 -3.59 -2.35
C ALA A 315 -7.69 -2.51 -2.48
N THR A 316 -7.46 -1.45 -3.26
CA THR A 316 -8.34 -0.27 -3.24
C THR A 316 -9.75 -0.54 -3.77
N GLY A 317 -9.93 -1.49 -4.69
CA GLY A 317 -11.27 -1.91 -5.10
C GLY A 317 -12.09 -2.43 -3.92
N ALA A 318 -11.51 -3.34 -3.13
CA ALA A 318 -12.13 -3.88 -1.92
C ALA A 318 -12.37 -2.80 -0.85
N GLU A 319 -11.44 -1.87 -0.66
CA GLU A 319 -11.59 -0.72 0.24
C GLU A 319 -12.80 0.15 -0.14
N ILE A 320 -12.91 0.55 -1.41
CA ILE A 320 -14.04 1.34 -1.94
C ILE A 320 -15.35 0.58 -1.77
N GLY A 321 -15.33 -0.72 -2.06
CA GLY A 321 -16.48 -1.59 -1.88
C GLY A 321 -16.98 -1.62 -0.44
N ALA A 322 -16.07 -1.78 0.53
CA ALA A 322 -16.40 -1.76 1.96
C ALA A 322 -16.96 -0.40 2.39
N LEU A 323 -16.31 0.70 1.99
CA LEU A 323 -16.78 2.06 2.27
C LEU A 323 -18.20 2.30 1.72
N ARG A 324 -18.50 1.79 0.52
CA ARG A 324 -19.82 1.91 -0.11
C ARG A 324 -20.89 1.14 0.67
N MET A 325 -20.59 -0.06 1.13
CA MET A 325 -21.49 -0.83 1.99
C MET A 325 -21.73 -0.11 3.31
N PHE A 326 -20.66 0.36 3.96
CA PHE A 326 -20.76 1.07 5.22
C PHE A 326 -21.55 2.39 5.12
N ARG A 327 -21.48 3.07 3.98
CA ARG A 327 -22.33 4.25 3.77
C ARG A 327 -23.80 3.91 3.57
N THR A 328 -24.08 2.82 2.85
CA THR A 328 -25.44 2.45 2.45
C THR A 328 -26.22 1.83 3.61
N ASP A 329 -25.54 1.09 4.48
CA ASP A 329 -26.16 0.39 5.61
C ASP A 329 -25.37 0.64 6.89
N LEU A 330 -25.96 1.42 7.81
CA LEU A 330 -25.33 1.80 9.07
C LEU A 330 -25.26 0.66 10.09
N GLU A 331 -26.10 -0.37 9.95
CA GLU A 331 -26.13 -1.54 10.84
C GLU A 331 -25.01 -2.53 10.51
N VAL A 332 -24.41 -2.41 9.32
CA VAL A 332 -23.27 -3.24 8.93
C VAL A 332 -21.99 -2.73 9.59
N GLY A 333 -21.50 -3.50 10.57
CA GLY A 333 -20.23 -3.25 11.26
C GLY A 333 -19.01 -3.90 10.61
N ALA A 334 -19.19 -4.93 9.79
CA ALA A 334 -18.11 -5.63 9.10
C ALA A 334 -18.59 -6.26 7.77
N VAL A 335 -17.67 -6.40 6.80
CA VAL A 335 -17.92 -6.95 5.45
C VAL A 335 -16.75 -7.81 5.00
N ALA A 336 -17.02 -8.80 4.14
CA ALA A 336 -15.98 -9.41 3.32
C ALA A 336 -15.83 -8.59 2.04
N ALA A 337 -14.60 -8.27 1.64
CA ALA A 337 -14.34 -7.57 0.40
C ALA A 337 -13.12 -8.18 -0.29
N ALA A 338 -13.21 -8.41 -1.59
CA ALA A 338 -12.16 -9.09 -2.34
C ALA A 338 -11.77 -8.25 -3.55
N THR A 339 -10.48 -8.19 -3.87
CA THR A 339 -10.00 -7.74 -5.19
C THR A 339 -9.34 -8.92 -5.89
N ARG A 340 -9.45 -8.98 -7.21
CA ARG A 340 -8.80 -9.98 -8.07
C ARG A 340 -8.16 -9.33 -9.28
N GLU A 341 -7.00 -9.85 -9.65
CA GLU A 341 -6.28 -9.56 -10.88
C GLU A 341 -6.06 -10.88 -11.61
N ILE A 342 -6.65 -11.01 -12.80
CA ILE A 342 -6.63 -12.24 -13.59
C ILE A 342 -6.04 -11.94 -14.96
N TYR A 343 -5.08 -12.76 -15.36
CA TYR A 343 -4.40 -12.71 -16.65
C TYR A 343 -4.98 -13.75 -17.61
N GLY A 344 -4.93 -13.45 -18.90
CA GLY A 344 -5.41 -14.32 -19.96
C GLY A 344 -6.74 -13.85 -20.57
N ASP A 345 -7.13 -14.54 -21.64
CA ASP A 345 -8.32 -14.19 -22.41
C ASP A 345 -9.61 -14.64 -21.71
N ASP A 346 -10.62 -13.74 -21.75
CA ASP A 346 -12.00 -13.99 -21.30
C ASP A 346 -12.14 -14.75 -19.96
N PRO A 347 -11.57 -14.23 -18.85
CA PRO A 347 -11.67 -14.92 -17.57
C PRO A 347 -13.12 -14.96 -17.09
N ALA A 348 -13.50 -16.07 -16.44
CA ALA A 348 -14.81 -16.20 -15.79
C ALA A 348 -14.95 -15.17 -14.66
N ILE A 349 -15.87 -14.23 -14.80
CA ILE A 349 -16.13 -13.19 -13.81
C ILE A 349 -17.29 -13.63 -12.91
N PRO A 350 -17.12 -13.68 -11.57
CA PRO A 350 -18.21 -14.00 -10.66
C PRO A 350 -19.38 -13.03 -10.76
N THR A 351 -20.61 -13.53 -10.60
CA THR A 351 -21.80 -12.69 -10.53
C THR A 351 -21.68 -11.68 -9.38
N GLY A 352 -21.99 -10.42 -9.68
CA GLY A 352 -21.91 -9.32 -8.69
C GLY A 352 -20.54 -8.66 -8.58
N ALA A 353 -19.52 -9.15 -9.30
CA ALA A 353 -18.23 -8.48 -9.40
C ALA A 353 -18.34 -7.09 -10.06
N ARG A 354 -17.62 -6.13 -9.49
CA ARG A 354 -17.44 -4.79 -10.05
C ARG A 354 -16.13 -4.77 -10.82
N ILE A 355 -16.24 -4.75 -12.15
CA ILE A 355 -15.09 -4.66 -13.04
C ILE A 355 -14.47 -3.27 -12.89
N VAL A 356 -13.17 -3.24 -12.65
CA VAL A 356 -12.35 -2.01 -12.58
C VAL A 356 -11.59 -1.81 -13.88
N TYR A 357 -11.09 -2.91 -14.45
CA TYR A 357 -10.41 -2.90 -15.74
C TYR A 357 -10.65 -4.22 -16.47
N ARG A 358 -10.85 -4.17 -17.77
CA ARG A 358 -10.85 -5.34 -18.65
C ARG A 358 -10.35 -4.91 -20.03
N GLY A 359 -9.25 -5.50 -20.46
CA GLY A 359 -8.64 -5.13 -21.75
C GLY A 359 -7.33 -5.85 -22.00
N VAL A 360 -6.66 -5.43 -23.07
CA VAL A 360 -5.31 -5.91 -23.43
C VAL A 360 -4.33 -4.77 -23.17
N ASP A 361 -3.48 -4.95 -22.18
CA ASP A 361 -2.40 -4.04 -21.87
C ASP A 361 -1.20 -4.31 -22.78
N ALA A 362 -0.50 -3.26 -23.22
CA ALA A 362 0.62 -3.39 -24.14
C ALA A 362 1.80 -4.20 -23.57
N LEU A 363 1.99 -4.19 -22.25
CA LEU A 363 3.04 -4.93 -21.56
C LEU A 363 2.48 -6.19 -20.90
N ALA A 364 1.36 -6.08 -20.20
CA ALA A 364 0.82 -7.17 -19.39
C ALA A 364 -0.02 -8.16 -20.20
N GLY A 365 -0.43 -7.83 -21.44
CA GLY A 365 -1.35 -8.63 -22.24
C GLY A 365 -2.80 -8.56 -21.74
N PRO A 366 -3.66 -9.53 -22.10
CA PRO A 366 -5.04 -9.62 -21.62
C PRO A 366 -5.09 -9.69 -20.09
N ILE A 367 -5.82 -8.75 -19.47
CA ILE A 367 -5.93 -8.63 -18.03
C ILE A 367 -7.31 -8.10 -17.61
N THR A 368 -7.85 -8.70 -16.54
CA THR A 368 -9.10 -8.28 -15.91
C THR A 368 -8.87 -8.03 -14.42
N LYS A 369 -9.33 -6.87 -13.94
CA LYS A 369 -9.30 -6.48 -12.53
C LYS A 369 -10.72 -6.22 -12.06
N TYR A 370 -11.11 -6.81 -10.94
CA TYR A 370 -12.43 -6.59 -10.35
C TYR A 370 -12.37 -6.67 -8.83
N TYR A 371 -13.42 -6.17 -8.18
CA TYR A 371 -13.64 -6.39 -6.76
C TYR A 371 -15.06 -6.88 -6.46
N MET A 372 -15.24 -7.46 -5.27
CA MET A 372 -16.51 -7.94 -4.75
C MET A 372 -16.66 -7.51 -3.30
N VAL A 373 -17.90 -7.40 -2.83
CA VAL A 373 -18.22 -7.12 -1.44
C VAL A 373 -19.40 -7.97 -1.03
N ASP A 374 -19.25 -8.67 0.08
CA ASP A 374 -20.31 -9.40 0.75
C ASP A 374 -20.56 -8.78 2.12
N ARG A 375 -21.84 -8.67 2.46
CA ARG A 375 -22.32 -8.19 3.76
C ARG A 375 -21.86 -9.09 4.92
N HIS A 376 -21.47 -10.33 4.67
CA HIS A 376 -21.21 -11.32 5.72
C HIS A 376 -19.75 -11.81 5.70
N PRO A 377 -18.85 -11.20 6.51
CA PRO A 377 -17.42 -11.52 6.50
C PRO A 377 -17.06 -12.94 6.99
N PHE A 378 -17.96 -13.60 7.72
CA PHE A 378 -17.68 -14.86 8.43
C PHE A 378 -18.38 -16.08 7.85
N ARG A 379 -19.02 -15.98 6.68
CA ARG A 379 -19.44 -17.17 5.96
C ARG A 379 -18.19 -17.76 5.29
N ARG A 380 -17.54 -18.71 5.99
CA ARG A 380 -16.69 -19.68 5.30
C ARG A 380 -17.50 -20.20 4.11
N SER A 381 -16.92 -20.19 2.92
CA SER A 381 -17.41 -21.00 1.81
C SER A 381 -17.20 -22.47 2.17
N SER A 382 -17.99 -22.99 3.11
CA SER A 382 -18.39 -24.38 3.05
C SER A 382 -19.36 -24.46 1.88
N ASP A 383 -18.97 -25.27 0.88
CA ASP A 383 -19.69 -25.61 -0.35
C ASP A 383 -19.32 -24.79 -1.59
N ARG A 384 -18.18 -25.14 -2.20
CA ARG A 384 -18.09 -25.37 -3.65
C ARG A 384 -17.24 -26.59 -3.95
#